data_AF-A0A260YN60-F1
#
_entry.id   AF-A0A260YN60-F1
#
_cell.length_a   1.000
_cell.length_b   1.000
_cell.length_c   1.000
_cell.angle_alpha   90.00
_cell.angle_beta   90.00
_cell.angle_gamma   90.00
#
_symmetry.space_group_name_H-M   'P 1'
#
loop_
_entity.id
_entity.type
_entity.pdbx_description
1 polymer ?
#
loop_
_entity_poly.entity_id
_entity_poly.type
_entity_poly.pdbx_seq_one_letter_code
_entity_poly.pdbx_strand_id
1 'polypeptide(L)'
;FLLLSIFYSILTTPIHFFPAQVRCSIGFLRERGVGPLFQVIVVHFVYAGIVSSVVLLFENRHRHLAPTTDFSYRIHKSPRILLGILNFSVGVTNTIPVVLQEETQEFLKLKYLEVLPCPMDLYFDACSFAQSKRITGWSLLAYSTNVLITLEIAFFITHCFFCLRKSQLVDTFSVRTKRLQVAFFKAAIAQVAAPVKKPESTTPNPKK
;
A
#
# COMPACT_ATOMS: atom_id res chain seq x y z
N PHE A 1 -1.93 8.79 -5.60
CA PHE A 1 -0.84 8.36 -4.71
C PHE A 1 -0.49 9.42 -3.67
N LEU A 2 0.29 10.46 -3.98
CA LEU A 2 0.88 11.37 -2.97
C LEU A 2 -0.15 12.02 -2.03
N LEU A 3 -1.26 12.54 -2.56
CA LEU A 3 -2.35 13.08 -1.74
C LEU A 3 -2.95 12.04 -0.78
N LEU A 4 -3.17 10.81 -1.25
CA LEU A 4 -3.70 9.72 -0.42
C LEU A 4 -2.72 9.31 0.67
N SER A 5 -1.42 9.30 0.38
CA SER A 5 -0.36 9.03 1.36
C SER A 5 -0.28 10.12 2.44
N ILE A 6 -0.47 11.40 2.05
CA ILE A 6 -0.55 12.52 3.00
C ILE A 6 -1.82 12.38 3.86
N PHE A 7 -2.97 12.13 3.24
CA PHE A 7 -4.22 11.90 3.98
C PHE A 7 -4.07 10.75 4.97
N TYR A 8 -3.50 9.63 4.57
CA TYR A 8 -3.20 8.51 5.47
C TYR A 8 -2.36 8.94 6.66
N SER A 9 -1.26 9.66 6.39
CA SER A 9 -0.27 10.05 7.39
C SER A 9 -0.76 11.12 8.37
N ILE A 10 -1.63 12.05 7.94
CA ILE A 10 -2.16 13.12 8.81
C ILE A 10 -3.44 12.68 9.52
N LEU A 11 -4.34 12.04 8.78
CA LEU A 11 -5.69 11.77 9.25
C LEU A 11 -5.71 10.63 10.27
N THR A 12 -4.85 9.63 10.08
CA THR A 12 -4.89 8.39 10.86
C THR A 12 -3.61 8.14 11.64
N THR A 13 -2.44 8.53 11.13
CA THR A 13 -1.12 8.29 11.76
C THR A 13 -1.05 6.94 12.49
N PRO A 14 -1.14 5.81 11.76
CA PRO A 14 -1.32 4.52 12.41
C PRO A 14 -0.01 4.00 12.98
N ILE A 15 -0.08 3.56 14.24
CA ILE A 15 0.96 2.85 14.96
C ILE A 15 0.56 1.38 15.05
N HIS A 16 1.43 0.49 14.56
CA HIS A 16 1.20 -0.95 14.52
C HIS A 16 2.01 -1.67 15.59
N PHE A 17 1.38 -2.61 16.31
CA PHE A 17 2.00 -3.38 17.39
C PHE A 17 2.37 -4.79 16.96
N PHE A 18 3.28 -4.95 16.00
CA PHE A 18 3.66 -6.29 15.54
C PHE A 18 4.38 -7.11 16.63
N PRO A 19 4.16 -8.44 16.70
CA PRO A 19 3.32 -9.26 15.84
C PRO A 19 1.84 -9.36 16.26
N ALA A 20 1.42 -8.66 17.32
CA ALA A 20 0.02 -8.52 17.66
C ALA A 20 -0.68 -7.75 16.51
N GLN A 21 -1.82 -8.23 16.01
CA GLN A 21 -2.56 -7.52 14.95
C GLN A 21 -3.38 -6.37 15.55
N VAL A 22 -2.72 -5.55 16.36
CA VAL A 22 -3.28 -4.38 17.03
C VAL A 22 -2.68 -3.14 16.42
N ARG A 23 -3.51 -2.12 16.26
CA ARG A 23 -3.07 -0.80 15.80
C ARG A 23 -3.78 0.29 16.55
N CYS A 24 -3.11 1.41 16.76
CA CYS A 24 -3.73 2.64 17.23
C CYS A 24 -3.51 3.73 16.19
N SER A 25 -4.58 4.46 15.86
CA SER A 25 -4.50 5.62 14.98
C SER A 25 -4.47 6.90 15.83
N ILE A 26 -3.38 7.65 15.77
CA ILE A 26 -3.16 8.87 16.59
C ILE A 26 -3.37 10.17 15.81
N GLY A 27 -3.85 10.11 14.57
CA GLY A 27 -4.04 11.28 13.72
C GLY A 27 -5.28 12.12 14.06
N PHE A 28 -5.58 13.07 13.18
CA PHE A 28 -6.66 14.06 13.37
C PHE A 28 -8.05 13.47 13.69
N LEU A 29 -8.39 12.29 13.16
CA LEU A 29 -9.70 11.66 13.48
C LEU A 29 -9.84 11.34 14.97
N ARG A 30 -8.73 10.96 15.61
CA ARG A 30 -8.72 10.69 17.05
C ARG A 30 -8.96 11.97 17.85
N GLU A 31 -8.31 13.07 17.47
CA GLU A 31 -8.50 14.37 18.12
C GLU A 31 -9.97 14.83 18.07
N ARG A 32 -10.70 14.43 17.02
CA ARG A 32 -12.13 14.71 16.89
C ARG A 32 -13.04 13.71 17.62
N GLY A 33 -12.47 12.71 18.31
CA GLY A 33 -13.21 11.70 19.08
C GLY A 33 -13.81 10.58 18.23
N VAL A 34 -13.32 10.36 17.00
CA VAL A 34 -13.84 9.33 16.11
C VAL A 34 -13.44 7.94 16.61
N GLY A 35 -14.40 7.01 16.67
CA GLY A 35 -14.17 5.65 17.19
C GLY A 35 -13.14 4.84 16.37
N PRO A 36 -12.43 3.89 17.01
CA PRO A 36 -11.32 3.15 16.42
C PRO A 36 -11.73 2.31 15.20
N LEU A 37 -12.92 1.70 15.22
CA LEU A 37 -13.44 0.94 14.08
C LEU A 37 -13.58 1.80 12.81
N PHE A 38 -14.13 3.01 12.94
CA PHE A 38 -14.31 3.89 11.79
C PHE A 38 -12.95 4.37 11.25
N GLN A 39 -12.03 4.74 12.14
CA GLN A 39 -10.66 5.06 11.73
C GLN A 39 -10.01 3.88 11.00
N VAL A 40 -10.31 2.66 11.44
CA VAL A 40 -9.79 1.46 10.81
C VAL A 40 -10.34 1.28 9.39
N ILE A 41 -11.63 1.52 9.20
CA ILE A 41 -12.28 1.48 7.89
C ILE A 41 -11.65 2.53 6.97
N VAL A 42 -11.53 3.79 7.41
CA VAL A 42 -10.92 4.87 6.61
C VAL A 42 -9.52 4.50 6.12
N VAL A 43 -8.68 3.94 6.99
CA VAL A 43 -7.35 3.44 6.61
C VAL A 43 -7.42 2.41 5.48
N HIS A 44 -8.34 1.43 5.54
CA HIS A 44 -8.46 0.42 4.49
C HIS A 44 -8.91 1.02 3.15
N PHE A 45 -9.84 1.98 3.18
CA PHE A 45 -10.26 2.71 1.97
C PHE A 45 -9.10 3.52 1.37
N VAL A 46 -8.34 4.23 2.19
CA VAL A 46 -7.17 5.00 1.72
C VAL A 46 -6.10 4.06 1.17
N TYR A 47 -5.84 2.93 1.83
CA TYR A 47 -4.91 1.91 1.35
C TYR A 47 -5.34 1.34 -0.01
N ALA A 48 -6.62 0.98 -0.19
CA ALA A 48 -7.16 0.55 -1.47
C ALA A 48 -6.93 1.60 -2.58
N GLY A 49 -7.11 2.88 -2.27
CA GLY A 49 -6.83 3.99 -3.18
C GLY A 49 -5.34 4.15 -3.51
N ILE A 50 -4.46 3.96 -2.52
CA ILE A 50 -3.00 3.99 -2.71
C ILE A 50 -2.59 2.87 -3.66
N VAL A 51 -3.00 1.64 -3.39
CA VAL A 51 -2.70 0.45 -4.20
C VAL A 51 -3.22 0.60 -5.64
N SER A 52 -4.48 1.01 -5.81
CA SER A 52 -5.04 1.28 -7.14
C SER A 52 -4.25 2.38 -7.88
N SER A 53 -3.82 3.44 -7.17
CA SER A 53 -2.95 4.47 -7.76
C SER A 53 -1.59 3.91 -8.22
N VAL A 54 -1.02 2.94 -7.50
CA VAL A 54 0.27 2.32 -7.85
C VAL A 54 0.12 1.49 -9.13
N VAL A 55 -0.93 0.68 -9.24
CA VAL A 55 -1.24 -0.07 -10.46
C VAL A 55 -1.39 0.87 -11.65
N LEU A 56 -2.20 1.93 -11.51
CA LEU A 56 -2.41 2.94 -12.56
C LEU A 56 -1.14 3.73 -12.90
N LEU A 57 -0.21 3.88 -11.96
CA LEU A 57 1.09 4.52 -12.21
C LEU A 57 1.94 3.62 -13.11
N PHE A 58 2.06 2.33 -12.79
CA PHE A 58 2.86 1.41 -13.59
C PHE A 58 2.21 1.05 -14.92
N GLU A 59 0.89 0.95 -15.01
CA GLU A 59 0.17 0.85 -16.29
C GLU A 59 0.52 2.04 -17.20
N ASN A 60 0.44 3.26 -16.66
CA ASN A 60 0.73 4.46 -17.43
C ASN A 60 2.19 4.51 -17.88
N ARG A 61 3.13 4.00 -17.07
CA ARG A 61 4.55 3.91 -17.44
C ARG A 61 4.78 2.83 -18.50
N HIS A 62 4.17 1.67 -18.31
CA HIS A 62 4.20 0.57 -19.26
C HIS A 62 3.81 1.05 -20.66
N ARG A 63 2.69 1.78 -20.77
CA ARG A 63 2.20 2.31 -22.04
C ARG A 63 3.18 3.26 -22.76
N HIS A 64 3.99 4.03 -22.04
CA HIS A 64 4.97 4.94 -22.65
C HIS A 64 6.30 4.24 -22.99
N LEU A 65 6.53 3.06 -22.43
CA LEU A 65 7.74 2.25 -22.64
C LEU A 65 7.53 1.17 -23.70
N ALA A 66 6.32 0.62 -23.79
CA ALA A 66 5.96 -0.41 -24.75
C ALA A 66 5.89 0.17 -26.18
N PRO A 67 6.54 -0.46 -27.17
CA PRO A 67 6.45 -0.03 -28.57
C PRO A 67 5.02 -0.17 -29.09
N THR A 68 4.59 0.74 -29.98
CA THR A 68 3.24 0.78 -30.56
C THR A 68 2.87 -0.45 -31.40
N THR A 69 3.86 -1.28 -31.73
CA THR A 69 3.71 -2.54 -32.48
C THR A 69 3.38 -3.73 -31.59
N ASP A 70 3.39 -3.57 -30.27
CA ASP A 70 3.08 -4.67 -29.34
C ASP A 70 1.57 -4.95 -29.32
N PHE A 71 1.18 -6.09 -29.91
CA PHE A 71 -0.23 -6.47 -30.13
C PHE A 71 -0.99 -6.62 -28.80
N SER A 72 -0.28 -6.93 -27.72
CA SER A 72 -0.87 -7.13 -26.39
C SER A 72 -1.49 -5.87 -25.77
N TYR A 73 -1.15 -4.66 -26.26
CA TYR A 73 -1.58 -3.40 -25.66
C TYR A 73 -2.24 -2.43 -26.66
N ARG A 74 -2.95 -2.98 -27.65
CA ARG A 74 -3.79 -2.21 -28.58
C ARG A 74 -5.13 -1.75 -27.97
N ILE A 75 -5.28 -1.87 -26.65
CA ILE A 75 -6.53 -1.63 -25.92
C ILE A 75 -6.77 -0.12 -25.80
N HIS A 76 -7.96 0.32 -26.21
CA HIS A 76 -8.45 1.71 -26.29
C HIS A 76 -8.29 2.50 -24.97
N LYS A 77 -8.55 3.82 -24.97
CA LYS A 77 -8.42 4.72 -23.78
C LYS A 77 -9.43 4.45 -22.63
N SER A 78 -10.46 3.63 -22.84
CA SER A 78 -11.57 3.38 -21.90
C SER A 78 -11.33 2.40 -20.70
N PRO A 79 -10.35 1.46 -20.70
CA PRO A 79 -10.17 0.48 -19.62
C PRO A 79 -9.42 1.04 -18.40
N ARG A 80 -8.84 2.24 -18.45
CA ARG A 80 -8.00 2.75 -17.35
C ARG A 80 -8.82 3.11 -16.11
N ILE A 81 -9.95 3.78 -16.31
CA ILE A 81 -10.88 4.09 -15.22
C ILE A 81 -11.45 2.80 -14.66
N LEU A 82 -11.83 1.87 -15.54
CA LEU A 82 -12.31 0.55 -15.14
C LEU A 82 -11.27 -0.24 -14.33
N LEU A 83 -10.01 -0.27 -14.76
CA LEU A 83 -8.91 -0.91 -14.05
C LEU A 83 -8.72 -0.31 -12.65
N GLY A 84 -8.77 1.02 -12.56
CA GLY A 84 -8.67 1.74 -11.28
C GLY A 84 -9.84 1.40 -10.34
N ILE A 85 -11.07 1.38 -10.86
CA ILE A 85 -12.28 1.03 -10.10
C ILE A 85 -12.20 -0.43 -9.64
N LEU A 86 -11.85 -1.37 -10.52
CA LEU A 86 -11.72 -2.79 -10.17
C LEU A 86 -10.66 -3.01 -9.10
N ASN A 87 -9.46 -2.44 -9.27
CA ASN A 87 -8.40 -2.53 -8.26
C ASN A 87 -8.83 -1.92 -6.91
N PHE A 88 -9.55 -0.81 -6.94
CA PHE A 88 -10.09 -0.20 -5.73
C PHE A 88 -11.13 -1.10 -5.05
N SER A 89 -12.10 -1.64 -5.82
CA SER A 89 -13.10 -2.58 -5.32
C SER A 89 -12.48 -3.83 -4.72
N VAL A 90 -11.44 -4.38 -5.36
CA VAL A 90 -10.66 -5.49 -4.84
C VAL A 90 -9.96 -5.09 -3.54
N GLY A 91 -9.34 -3.92 -3.47
CA GLY A 91 -8.70 -3.42 -2.24
C GLY A 91 -9.67 -3.23 -1.06
N VAL A 92 -10.91 -2.78 -1.34
CA VAL A 92 -11.97 -2.57 -0.32
C VAL A 92 -12.38 -3.89 0.37
N THR A 93 -12.16 -5.05 -0.25
CA THR A 93 -12.42 -6.37 0.38
C THR A 93 -11.67 -6.56 1.70
N ASN A 94 -10.55 -5.86 1.91
CA ASN A 94 -9.81 -5.85 3.19
C ASN A 94 -10.62 -5.31 4.38
N THR A 95 -11.68 -4.55 4.12
CA THR A 95 -12.57 -4.02 5.16
C THR A 95 -13.53 -5.09 5.70
N ILE A 96 -13.83 -6.11 4.90
CA ILE A 96 -14.87 -7.10 5.23
C ILE A 96 -14.52 -7.91 6.49
N PRO A 97 -13.30 -8.47 6.65
CA PRO A 97 -12.94 -9.21 7.86
C PRO A 97 -12.95 -8.36 9.13
N VAL A 98 -12.80 -7.05 9.01
CA VAL A 98 -12.82 -6.11 10.14
C VAL A 98 -14.25 -5.84 10.57
N VAL A 99 -15.15 -5.58 9.62
CA VAL A 99 -16.55 -5.21 9.91
C VAL A 99 -17.36 -6.41 10.35
N LEU A 100 -17.07 -7.60 9.78
CA LEU A 100 -17.75 -8.85 10.12
C LEU A 100 -17.03 -9.64 11.21
N GLN A 101 -16.17 -8.98 11.99
CA GLN A 101 -15.47 -9.62 13.10
C GLN A 101 -16.43 -9.84 14.27
N GLU A 102 -16.57 -11.09 14.70
CA GLU A 102 -17.43 -11.46 15.84
C GLU A 102 -16.74 -11.30 17.20
N GLU A 103 -15.41 -11.47 17.24
CA GLU A 103 -14.65 -11.41 18.49
C GLU A 103 -14.59 -9.97 19.04
N THR A 104 -14.88 -9.84 20.34
CA THR A 104 -14.85 -8.55 21.04
C THR A 104 -13.43 -7.99 21.10
N GLN A 105 -13.34 -6.66 21.09
CA GLN A 105 -12.05 -5.96 21.14
C GLN A 105 -11.26 -6.25 22.42
N GLU A 106 -11.94 -6.39 23.55
CA GLU A 106 -11.33 -6.72 24.84
C GLU A 106 -10.73 -8.12 24.82
N PHE A 107 -11.48 -9.11 24.33
CA PHE A 107 -11.01 -10.49 24.21
C PHE A 107 -9.77 -10.59 23.31
N LEU A 108 -9.79 -9.94 22.15
CA LEU A 108 -8.66 -9.96 21.23
C LEU A 108 -7.43 -9.26 21.79
N LYS A 109 -7.58 -8.09 22.42
CA LYS A 109 -6.46 -7.37 23.03
C LYS A 109 -5.84 -8.18 24.16
N LEU A 110 -6.65 -8.82 25.01
CA LEU A 110 -6.16 -9.69 26.08
C LEU A 110 -5.40 -10.89 25.51
N LYS A 111 -5.97 -11.58 24.52
CA LYS A 111 -5.31 -12.70 23.84
C LYS A 111 -3.97 -12.30 23.21
N TYR A 112 -3.86 -11.10 22.67
CA TYR A 112 -2.62 -10.62 22.06
C TYR A 112 -1.53 -10.21 23.07
N LEU A 113 -1.87 -9.98 24.34
CA LEU A 113 -0.87 -9.76 25.40
C LEU A 113 -0.03 -11.01 25.67
N GLU A 114 -0.53 -12.21 25.36
CA GLU A 114 0.24 -13.45 25.45
C GLU A 114 1.46 -13.43 24.50
N VAL A 115 1.33 -12.72 23.37
CA VAL A 115 2.39 -12.60 22.36
C VAL A 115 3.22 -11.33 22.58
N LEU A 116 2.62 -10.27 23.13
CA LEU A 116 3.27 -8.99 23.42
C LEU A 116 3.12 -8.67 24.92
N PRO A 117 3.98 -9.23 25.79
CA PRO A 117 3.76 -9.21 27.25
C PRO A 117 3.94 -7.82 27.90
N CYS A 118 4.66 -6.90 27.25
CA CYS A 118 4.84 -5.53 27.74
C CYS A 118 4.61 -4.54 26.58
N PRO A 119 3.35 -4.28 26.19
CA PRO A 119 3.07 -3.31 25.15
C PRO A 119 3.23 -1.87 25.69
N MET A 120 3.44 -0.92 24.78
CA MET A 120 3.41 0.51 25.11
C MET A 120 2.01 0.94 25.57
N ASP A 121 1.91 1.97 26.40
CA ASP A 121 0.64 2.51 26.94
C ASP A 121 -0.44 2.74 25.88
N LEU A 122 -0.02 3.16 24.68
CA LEU A 122 -0.89 3.40 23.53
C LEU A 122 -1.68 2.16 23.08
N TYR A 123 -1.24 0.97 23.47
CA TYR A 123 -1.95 -0.30 23.22
C TYR A 123 -3.27 -0.40 23.99
N PHE A 124 -3.34 0.18 25.19
CA PHE A 124 -4.52 0.14 26.05
C PHE A 124 -5.47 1.32 25.81
N ASP A 125 -5.07 2.26 24.96
CA ASP A 125 -5.79 3.49 24.69
C ASP A 125 -7.05 3.25 23.83
N ALA A 126 -8.01 4.17 23.89
CA ALA A 126 -9.28 4.08 23.16
C ALA A 126 -9.13 4.07 21.63
N CYS A 127 -7.99 4.57 21.13
CA CYS A 127 -7.63 4.52 19.71
C CYS A 127 -7.24 3.11 19.21
N SER A 128 -6.93 2.18 20.13
CA SER A 128 -6.40 0.87 19.76
C SER A 128 -7.51 -0.06 19.27
N PHE A 129 -7.23 -0.75 18.17
CA PHE A 129 -8.11 -1.71 17.54
C PHE A 129 -7.34 -3.00 17.27
N ALA A 130 -7.87 -4.12 17.75
CA ALA A 130 -7.36 -5.46 17.52
C ALA A 130 -8.14 -6.13 16.38
N GLN A 131 -7.40 -6.58 15.37
CA GLN A 131 -7.92 -7.36 14.26
C GLN A 131 -7.73 -8.85 14.53
N SER A 132 -8.75 -9.66 14.26
CA SER A 132 -8.70 -11.11 14.46
C SER A 132 -7.74 -11.78 13.48
N LYS A 133 -6.92 -12.70 14.00
CA LYS A 133 -6.08 -13.63 13.22
C LYS A 133 -6.84 -14.86 12.74
N ARG A 134 -8.11 -15.03 13.11
CA ARG A 134 -8.90 -16.21 12.74
C ARG A 134 -9.07 -16.25 11.23
N ILE A 135 -8.74 -17.41 10.63
CA ILE A 135 -8.97 -17.64 9.21
C ILE A 135 -10.45 -17.93 9.01
N THR A 136 -11.13 -17.00 8.35
CA THR A 136 -12.52 -17.14 7.90
C THR A 136 -12.56 -17.09 6.38
N GLY A 137 -13.71 -17.39 5.77
CA GLY A 137 -13.89 -17.21 4.31
C GLY A 137 -13.62 -15.77 3.86
N TRP A 138 -13.98 -14.78 4.68
CA TRP A 138 -13.69 -13.37 4.42
C TRP A 138 -12.21 -13.03 4.53
N SER A 139 -11.53 -13.56 5.56
CA SER A 139 -10.08 -13.40 5.70
C SER A 139 -9.36 -14.02 4.51
N LEU A 140 -9.79 -15.21 4.07
CA LEU A 140 -9.23 -15.89 2.89
C LEU A 140 -9.45 -15.09 1.60
N LEU A 141 -10.65 -14.51 1.42
CA LEU A 141 -10.93 -13.63 0.30
C LEU A 141 -9.98 -12.42 0.31
N ALA A 142 -9.85 -11.73 1.44
CA ALA A 142 -8.96 -10.57 1.58
C ALA A 142 -7.49 -10.93 1.33
N TYR A 143 -7.00 -12.08 1.83
CA TYR A 143 -5.63 -12.52 1.53
C TYR A 143 -5.45 -12.84 0.05
N SER A 144 -6.42 -13.52 -0.57
CA SER A 144 -6.36 -13.88 -1.99
C SER A 144 -6.33 -12.63 -2.88
N THR A 145 -7.15 -11.62 -2.58
CA THR A 145 -7.17 -10.36 -3.32
C THR A 145 -5.87 -9.57 -3.18
N ASN A 146 -5.25 -9.53 -1.99
CA ASN A 146 -3.94 -8.92 -1.80
C ASN A 146 -2.84 -9.64 -2.60
N VAL A 147 -2.86 -10.97 -2.68
CA VAL A 147 -1.92 -11.74 -3.50
C VAL A 147 -2.11 -11.41 -4.98
N LEU A 148 -3.34 -11.37 -5.49
CA LEU A 148 -3.63 -11.02 -6.88
C LEU A 148 -3.13 -9.63 -7.24
N ILE A 149 -3.41 -8.62 -6.41
CA ILE A 149 -2.91 -7.25 -6.60
C ILE A 149 -1.38 -7.22 -6.60
N THR A 150 -0.74 -7.96 -5.68
CA THR A 150 0.72 -8.01 -5.59
C THR A 150 1.33 -8.59 -6.85
N LEU A 151 0.73 -9.66 -7.40
CA LEU A 151 1.13 -10.26 -8.67
C LEU A 151 0.92 -9.31 -9.84
N GLU A 152 -0.18 -8.56 -9.87
CA GLU A 152 -0.45 -7.54 -10.90
C GLU A 152 0.60 -6.42 -10.89
N ILE A 153 0.92 -5.87 -9.72
CA ILE A 153 1.97 -4.86 -9.58
C ILE A 153 3.33 -5.43 -10.01
N ALA A 154 3.68 -6.64 -9.55
CA ALA A 154 4.94 -7.29 -9.90
C ALA A 154 5.04 -7.54 -11.43
N PHE A 155 3.94 -7.97 -12.06
CA PHE A 155 3.86 -8.14 -13.51
C PHE A 155 4.14 -6.82 -14.23
N PHE A 156 3.45 -5.73 -13.87
CA PHE A 156 3.66 -4.44 -14.53
C PHE A 156 5.08 -3.89 -14.32
N ILE A 157 5.65 -4.01 -13.12
CA ILE A 157 7.03 -3.58 -12.85
C ILE A 157 8.02 -4.37 -13.71
N THR A 158 7.86 -5.69 -13.73
CA THR A 158 8.73 -6.61 -14.48
C THR A 158 8.65 -6.32 -15.98
N HIS A 159 7.44 -6.18 -16.51
CA HIS A 159 7.23 -5.89 -17.92
C HIS A 159 7.74 -4.50 -18.30
N CYS A 160 7.51 -3.46 -17.48
CA CYS A 160 8.12 -2.14 -17.66
C CYS A 160 9.64 -2.21 -17.74
N PHE A 161 10.27 -3.01 -16.88
CA PHE A 161 11.72 -3.20 -16.88
C PHE A 161 12.19 -3.85 -18.19
N PHE A 162 11.52 -4.91 -18.67
CA PHE A 162 11.83 -5.54 -19.95
C PHE A 162 11.67 -4.57 -21.14
N CYS A 163 10.56 -3.83 -21.21
CA CYS A 163 10.33 -2.82 -22.24
C CYS A 163 11.40 -1.72 -22.20
N LEU A 164 11.77 -1.27 -21.00
CA LEU A 164 12.83 -0.27 -20.82
C LEU A 164 14.16 -0.78 -21.39
N ARG A 165 14.57 -2.02 -21.05
CA ARG A 165 15.80 -2.62 -21.60
C ARG A 165 15.77 -2.70 -23.12
N LYS A 166 14.65 -3.16 -23.70
CA LYS A 166 14.46 -3.21 -25.16
C LYS A 166 14.57 -1.82 -25.79
N SER A 167 13.95 -0.80 -25.19
CA SER A 167 14.01 0.57 -25.69
C SER A 167 15.43 1.17 -25.67
N GLN A 168 16.29 0.74 -24.74
CA GLN A 168 17.71 1.15 -24.75
C GLN A 168 18.48 0.59 -25.95
N LEU A 169 18.10 -0.58 -26.47
CA LEU A 169 18.73 -1.24 -27.62
C LEU A 169 18.24 -0.71 -28.97
N VAL A 170 17.13 0.03 -29.00
CA VAL A 170 16.58 0.59 -30.24
C VAL A 170 17.32 1.87 -30.63
N ASP A 171 17.88 1.92 -31.84
CA ASP A 171 18.65 3.07 -32.33
C ASP A 171 17.79 4.27 -32.76
N THR A 172 16.48 4.07 -32.92
CA THR A 172 15.53 5.14 -33.29
C THR A 172 15.37 6.19 -32.20
N PHE A 173 15.69 5.89 -30.95
CA PHE A 173 15.54 6.84 -29.83
C PHE A 173 16.85 7.60 -29.55
N SER A 174 16.73 8.92 -29.40
CA SER A 174 17.86 9.76 -28.96
C SER A 174 18.39 9.35 -27.58
N VAL A 175 19.68 9.60 -27.33
CA VAL A 175 20.32 9.39 -26.03
C VAL A 175 19.57 10.13 -24.91
N ARG A 176 19.04 11.33 -25.20
CA ARG A 176 18.27 12.13 -24.24
C ARG A 176 16.96 11.43 -23.86
N THR A 177 16.22 10.89 -24.84
CA THR A 177 14.97 10.15 -24.61
C THR A 177 15.22 8.88 -23.78
N LYS A 178 16.28 8.13 -24.09
CA LYS A 178 16.68 6.93 -23.36
C LYS A 178 16.98 7.22 -21.88
N ARG A 179 17.76 8.28 -21.60
CA ARG A 179 18.05 8.73 -20.21
C ARG A 179 16.78 9.14 -19.47
N LEU A 180 15.87 9.85 -20.15
CA LEU A 180 14.63 10.33 -19.56
C LEU A 180 13.69 9.17 -19.15
N GLN A 181 13.56 8.13 -19.98
CA GLN A 181 12.77 6.94 -19.65
C GLN A 181 13.31 6.20 -18.40
N VAL A 182 14.63 6.05 -18.29
CA VAL A 182 15.27 5.44 -17.11
C VAL A 182 15.02 6.30 -15.85
N ALA A 183 15.18 7.62 -15.95
CA ALA A 183 14.94 8.53 -14.83
C ALA A 183 13.48 8.46 -14.36
N PHE A 184 12.51 8.44 -15.27
CA PHE A 184 11.10 8.32 -14.93
C PHE A 184 10.74 6.98 -14.28
N PHE A 185 11.31 5.87 -14.77
CA PHE A 185 11.07 4.56 -14.15
C PHE A 185 11.67 4.49 -12.74
N LYS A 186 12.90 5.00 -12.54
CA LYS A 186 13.51 5.12 -11.21
C LYS A 186 12.67 5.99 -10.26
N ALA A 187 12.14 7.11 -10.75
CA ALA A 187 11.27 7.96 -9.96
C ALA A 187 9.97 7.25 -9.55
N ALA A 188 9.35 6.45 -10.43
CA ALA A 188 8.16 5.69 -10.10
C ALA A 188 8.43 4.64 -9.01
N ILE A 189 9.52 3.89 -9.13
CA ILE A 189 9.94 2.92 -8.10
C ILE A 189 10.21 3.64 -6.77
N ALA A 190 10.90 4.78 -6.80
CA ALA A 190 11.17 5.58 -5.60
C ALA A 190 9.89 6.12 -4.94
N GLN A 191 8.88 6.53 -5.73
CA GLN A 191 7.59 7.00 -5.22
C GLN A 191 6.84 5.89 -4.47
N VAL A 192 6.85 4.67 -5.00
CA VAL A 192 6.17 3.52 -4.38
C VAL A 192 6.96 2.96 -3.18
N ALA A 193 8.29 3.04 -3.23
CA ALA A 193 9.17 2.59 -2.15
C ALA A 193 9.33 3.61 -1.00
N ALA A 194 8.77 4.81 -1.09
CA ALA A 194 8.74 5.75 0.02
C ALA A 194 7.62 5.36 1.01
N PRO A 195 7.91 5.13 2.32
CA PRO A 195 8.99 5.74 3.10
C PRO A 195 9.93 4.71 3.76
N VAL A 196 10.99 4.27 3.08
CA VAL A 196 12.03 3.36 3.65
C VAL A 196 13.30 4.10 4.10
N LYS A 197 13.39 5.44 3.97
CA LYS A 197 14.51 6.19 4.57
C LYS A 197 14.24 6.43 6.06
N LYS A 198 14.78 5.54 6.89
CA LYS A 198 15.02 5.73 8.33
C LYS A 198 15.79 7.06 8.53
N PRO A 199 15.48 7.88 9.55
CA PRO A 199 16.41 8.93 9.95
C PRO A 199 17.72 8.24 10.36
N GLU A 200 18.80 8.62 9.70
CA GLU A 200 20.15 8.22 10.06
C GLU A 200 20.41 8.80 11.46
N SER A 201 20.28 7.96 12.49
CA SER A 201 20.72 8.31 13.83
C SER A 201 22.24 8.39 13.78
N THR A 202 22.76 9.58 13.56
CA THR A 202 24.17 9.89 13.79
C THR A 202 24.42 9.74 15.29
N THR A 203 24.79 8.53 15.72
CA THR A 203 25.32 8.31 17.06
C THR A 203 26.65 9.07 17.16
N PRO A 204 26.83 9.98 18.14
CA PRO A 204 28.12 10.62 18.31
C PRO A 204 29.13 9.58 18.80
N ASN A 205 30.24 9.50 18.08
CA ASN A 205 31.39 8.68 18.39
C ASN A 205 31.95 9.08 19.77
N PRO A 206 31.95 8.20 20.80
CA PRO A 206 32.64 8.50 22.04
C PRO A 206 34.14 8.32 21.76
N LYS A 207 34.84 9.46 21.61
CA LYS A 207 36.31 9.46 21.61
C LYS A 207 36.78 8.84 22.93
N LYS A 208 37.54 7.76 22.81
CA LYS A 208 38.49 7.28 23.82
C LYS A 208 39.63 8.30 23.98
#